data_AF-A0A6M0CG24-F1
#
_entry.id   AF-A0A6M0CG24-F1
#
_cell.length_a   1.000
_cell.length_b   1.000
_cell.length_c   1.000
_cell.angle_alpha   90.00
_cell.angle_beta   90.00
_cell.angle_gamma   90.00
#
_symmetry.space_group_name_H-M   'P 1'
#
loop_
_entity.id
_entity.type
_entity.pdbx_description
1 polymer ?
#
loop_
_entity_poly.entity_id
_entity_poly.type
_entity_poly.pdbx_seq_one_letter_code
_entity_poly.pdbx_strand_id
1 'polypeptide(L)'
;MEIGDIIEIEEKGKKAYLQYVKEAKNETLLEKMRVFYEIYDNRPHDVKSVIKDDFFFLDFPYRYGIKEKGVNLVGNIPLPDNFQLPKQFRTENVFGSGWRIVNDGGGSKVVEELNDEQKKLSPYGMWNIPEIFENLKNGWRLENWI
;
A
#
# COMPACT_ATOMS: atom_id res chain seq x y z
N MET A 1 10.44 -3.86 -13.57
CA MET A 1 9.57 -2.86 -12.96
C MET A 1 10.26 -1.53 -13.04
N GLU A 2 9.50 -0.51 -13.39
CA GLU A 2 9.92 0.88 -13.50
C GLU A 2 9.01 1.73 -12.61
N ILE A 3 9.58 2.74 -11.94
CA ILE A 3 8.79 3.62 -11.07
C ILE A 3 7.60 4.19 -11.86
N GLY A 4 6.40 4.11 -11.28
CA GLY A 4 5.14 4.47 -11.93
C GLY A 4 4.37 3.29 -12.53
N ASP A 5 4.94 2.09 -12.56
CA ASP A 5 4.23 0.88 -13.02
C ASP A 5 2.92 0.68 -12.26
N ILE A 6 1.85 0.43 -13.01
CA ILE A 6 0.52 0.11 -12.49
C ILE A 6 0.32 -1.39 -12.50
N ILE A 7 0.08 -1.91 -11.31
CA ILE A 7 -0.05 -3.33 -11.03
C ILE A 7 -1.52 -3.58 -10.68
N GLU A 8 -2.16 -4.48 -11.41
CA GLU A 8 -3.46 -5.02 -11.09
C GLU A 8 -3.27 -6.28 -10.25
N ILE A 9 -3.95 -6.38 -9.10
CA ILE A 9 -4.13 -7.62 -8.36
C ILE A 9 -5.58 -8.08 -8.50
N GLU A 10 -5.79 -9.39 -8.59
CA GLU A 10 -7.08 -10.02 -8.81
C GLU A 10 -7.33 -11.09 -7.74
N GLU A 11 -8.51 -11.04 -7.14
CA GLU A 11 -9.00 -12.07 -6.23
C GLU A 11 -10.48 -12.34 -6.50
N LYS A 12 -10.83 -13.60 -6.81
CA LYS A 12 -12.21 -14.05 -7.06
C LYS A 12 -12.94 -13.17 -8.10
N GLY A 13 -12.24 -12.78 -9.17
CA GLY A 13 -12.74 -11.95 -10.28
C GLY A 13 -12.75 -10.45 -10.01
N LYS A 14 -12.59 -10.03 -8.75
CA LYS A 14 -12.46 -8.61 -8.36
C LYS A 14 -11.03 -8.15 -8.55
N LYS A 15 -10.84 -6.88 -8.92
CA LYS A 15 -9.55 -6.27 -9.24
C LYS A 15 -9.30 -5.07 -8.34
N ALA A 16 -8.07 -4.94 -7.86
CA ALA A 16 -7.57 -3.75 -7.17
C ALA A 16 -6.24 -3.33 -7.82
N TYR A 17 -5.85 -2.07 -7.62
CA TYR A 17 -4.71 -1.49 -8.31
C TYR A 17 -3.69 -0.93 -7.33
N LEU A 18 -2.43 -1.14 -7.67
CA LEU A 18 -1.27 -0.60 -6.99
C LEU A 18 -0.41 0.17 -7.99
N GLN A 19 0.34 1.14 -7.50
CA GLN A 19 1.37 1.83 -8.26
C GLN A 19 2.72 1.65 -7.59
N TYR A 20 3.73 1.22 -8.34
CA TYR A 20 5.08 1.02 -7.84
C TYR A 20 5.80 2.36 -7.68
N VAL A 21 6.21 2.66 -6.43
CA VAL A 21 6.73 3.99 -6.08
C VAL A 21 8.15 4.03 -5.53
N LYS A 22 8.68 2.90 -5.04
CA LYS A 22 10.05 2.82 -4.54
C LYS A 22 10.60 1.41 -4.75
N GLU A 23 11.81 1.36 -5.29
CA GLU A 23 12.58 0.13 -5.35
C GLU A 23 13.07 -0.32 -3.96
N ALA A 24 13.08 -1.64 -3.77
CA ALA A 24 13.76 -2.25 -2.64
C ALA A 24 15.26 -1.95 -2.72
N LYS A 25 15.83 -1.35 -1.67
CA LYS A 25 17.26 -0.98 -1.67
C LYS A 25 18.21 -2.19 -1.65
N ASN A 26 17.72 -3.36 -1.24
CA ASN A 26 18.45 -4.61 -1.18
C ASN A 26 17.46 -5.79 -1.18
N GLU A 27 17.98 -7.02 -1.15
CA GLU A 27 17.18 -8.25 -1.22
C GLU A 27 16.35 -8.55 0.03
N THR A 28 16.60 -7.86 1.15
CA THR A 28 15.88 -8.07 2.41
C THR A 28 14.75 -7.08 2.63
N LEU A 29 14.64 -6.07 1.76
CA LEU A 29 13.56 -5.09 1.76
C LEU A 29 12.60 -5.38 0.60
N LEU A 30 11.35 -4.96 0.78
CA LEU A 30 10.32 -5.09 -0.25
C LEU A 30 10.10 -3.77 -0.97
N GLU A 31 9.47 -3.86 -2.12
CA GLU A 31 9.08 -2.72 -2.91
C GLU A 31 7.97 -1.92 -2.23
N LYS A 32 8.02 -0.59 -2.36
CA LYS A 32 6.95 0.27 -1.87
C LYS A 32 5.91 0.46 -2.96
N MET A 33 4.67 0.16 -2.60
CA MET A 33 3.51 0.35 -3.45
C MET A 33 2.59 1.40 -2.86
N ARG A 34 2.00 2.23 -3.72
CA ARG A 34 0.78 2.99 -3.45
C ARG A 34 -0.40 2.08 -3.76
N VAL A 35 -1.35 1.94 -2.85
CA VAL A 35 -2.55 1.10 -3.01
C VAL A 35 -3.78 1.98 -3.05
N PHE A 36 -4.59 1.82 -4.10
CA PHE A 36 -5.84 2.56 -4.27
C PHE A 36 -7.00 1.81 -3.64
N TYR A 37 -7.96 2.54 -3.08
CA TYR A 37 -9.06 1.95 -2.30
C TYR A 37 -10.14 1.26 -3.14
N GLU A 38 -10.29 1.65 -4.42
CA GLU A 38 -11.38 1.16 -5.26
C GLU A 38 -11.15 -0.29 -5.71
N ILE A 39 -12.21 -1.09 -5.62
CA ILE A 39 -12.29 -2.44 -6.20
C ILE A 39 -13.17 -2.39 -7.44
N TYR A 40 -12.74 -3.10 -8.49
CA TYR A 40 -13.41 -3.16 -9.77
C TYR A 40 -13.84 -4.59 -10.12
N ASP A 41 -14.97 -4.74 -10.80
CA ASP A 41 -15.38 -6.01 -11.42
C ASP A 41 -14.54 -6.33 -12.67
N ASN A 42 -14.28 -5.30 -13.46
CA ASN A 42 -13.55 -5.40 -14.72
C ASN A 42 -12.45 -4.37 -14.76
N ARG A 43 -11.40 -4.64 -15.55
CA ARG A 43 -10.35 -3.65 -15.77
C ARG A 43 -10.95 -2.39 -16.41
N PRO A 44 -10.71 -1.19 -15.85
CA PRO A 44 -11.13 0.04 -16.49
C PRO A 44 -10.53 0.18 -17.88
N HIS A 45 -11.31 0.72 -18.84
CA HIS A 45 -10.83 0.92 -20.21
C HIS A 45 -9.63 1.87 -20.26
N ASP A 46 -9.64 2.91 -19.43
CA ASP A 46 -8.50 3.79 -19.21
C ASP A 46 -7.86 3.48 -17.85
N VAL A 47 -6.66 2.91 -17.86
CA VAL A 47 -5.89 2.60 -16.65
C VAL A 47 -5.60 3.85 -15.82
N LYS A 48 -5.52 5.04 -16.43
CA LYS A 48 -5.30 6.28 -15.66
C LYS A 48 -6.42 6.58 -14.67
N SER A 49 -7.62 6.08 -14.93
CA SER A 49 -8.77 6.26 -14.04
C SER A 49 -8.62 5.59 -12.68
N VAL A 50 -7.68 4.66 -12.51
CA VAL A 50 -7.39 4.02 -11.22
C VAL A 50 -6.55 4.90 -10.30
N ILE A 51 -5.91 5.95 -10.83
CA ILE A 51 -5.14 6.89 -10.03
C ILE A 51 -6.10 7.80 -9.28
N LYS A 52 -6.09 7.65 -7.95
CA LYS A 52 -6.89 8.46 -7.04
C LYS A 52 -6.01 9.27 -6.11
N ASP A 53 -6.60 10.33 -5.55
CA ASP A 53 -5.96 11.16 -4.51
C ASP A 53 -5.96 10.45 -3.15
N ASP A 54 -6.91 9.55 -2.90
CA ASP A 54 -6.97 8.70 -1.72
C ASP A 54 -6.25 7.37 -1.94
N PHE A 55 -5.23 7.13 -1.13
CA PHE A 55 -4.42 5.91 -1.17
C PHE A 55 -3.69 5.72 0.15
N PHE A 56 -3.10 4.54 0.31
CA PHE A 56 -2.16 4.25 1.36
C PHE A 56 -0.93 3.55 0.78
N PHE A 57 0.10 3.38 1.60
CA PHE A 57 1.33 2.70 1.19
C PHE A 57 1.45 1.36 1.89
N LEU A 58 1.93 0.36 1.15
CA LEU A 58 2.33 -0.93 1.68
C LEU A 58 3.64 -1.36 1.08
N ASP A 59 4.34 -2.21 1.82
CA ASP A 59 5.44 -2.99 1.28
C ASP A 59 4.85 -4.21 0.55
N PHE A 60 5.30 -4.50 -0.68
CA PHE A 60 4.75 -5.57 -1.49
C PHE A 60 5.88 -6.35 -2.18
N PRO A 61 5.98 -7.69 -2.01
CA PRO A 61 7.08 -8.48 -2.55
C PRO A 61 6.90 -8.81 -4.04
N TYR A 62 6.99 -7.81 -4.92
CA TYR A 62 6.74 -8.01 -6.35
C TYR A 62 7.79 -8.94 -6.97
N ARG A 63 9.08 -8.68 -6.72
CA ARG A 63 10.19 -9.49 -7.25
C ARG A 63 10.19 -10.94 -6.77
N TYR A 64 9.70 -11.20 -5.56
CA TYR A 64 9.84 -12.50 -4.89
C TYR A 64 8.61 -13.40 -5.01
N GLY A 65 7.42 -12.84 -5.17
CA GLY A 65 6.17 -13.62 -5.05
C GLY A 65 5.24 -13.57 -6.27
N ILE A 66 5.41 -12.62 -7.18
CA ILE A 66 4.39 -12.40 -8.22
C ILE A 66 4.71 -13.11 -9.55
N LYS A 67 4.88 -14.41 -9.48
CA LYS A 67 4.44 -15.29 -10.58
C LYS A 67 3.09 -15.94 -10.28
N GLU A 68 2.45 -15.53 -9.18
CA GLU A 68 1.11 -15.97 -8.80
C GLU A 68 0.05 -15.52 -9.80
N LYS A 69 -0.97 -16.37 -9.97
CA LYS A 69 -2.15 -16.06 -10.79
C LYS A 69 -2.83 -14.81 -10.21
N GLY A 70 -3.22 -13.90 -11.08
CA GLY A 70 -4.01 -12.73 -10.69
C GLY A 70 -3.19 -11.49 -10.37
N VAL A 71 -1.92 -11.39 -10.79
CA VAL A 71 -1.22 -10.10 -10.78
C VAL A 71 -0.68 -9.78 -12.15
N ASN A 72 -1.00 -8.58 -12.63
CA ASN A 72 -0.70 -8.15 -13.98
C ASN A 72 -0.10 -6.74 -13.97
N LEU A 73 0.98 -6.54 -14.72
CA LEU A 73 1.42 -5.20 -15.11
C LEU A 73 0.47 -4.69 -16.19
N VAL A 74 -0.22 -3.57 -15.94
CA VAL A 74 -1.29 -3.07 -16.82
C VAL A 74 -0.99 -1.70 -17.44
N GLY A 75 0.08 -1.05 -17.02
CA GLY A 75 0.53 0.20 -17.59
C GLY A 75 1.66 0.82 -16.77
N ASN A 76 2.08 2.01 -17.18
CA ASN A 76 3.01 2.85 -16.43
C ASN A 76 2.49 4.28 -16.46
N ILE A 77 2.37 4.89 -15.29
CA ILE A 77 1.97 6.28 -15.11
C ILE A 77 3.04 6.93 -14.23
N PRO A 78 3.80 7.90 -14.76
CA PRO A 78 4.84 8.58 -13.99
C PRO A 78 4.29 9.19 -12.70
N LEU A 79 5.11 9.18 -11.66
CA LEU A 79 4.80 9.90 -10.44
C LEU A 79 4.95 11.41 -10.67
N PRO A 80 4.19 12.25 -9.97
CA PRO A 80 4.41 13.69 -9.97
C PRO A 80 5.85 14.04 -9.55
N ASP A 81 6.41 15.11 -10.13
CA ASP A 81 7.79 15.55 -9.84
C ASP A 81 8.04 15.85 -8.35
N ASN A 82 6.98 16.24 -7.62
CA ASN A 82 7.03 16.54 -6.19
C ASN A 82 6.59 15.35 -5.31
N PHE A 83 6.52 14.13 -5.85
CA PHE A 83 6.15 12.95 -5.09
C PHE A 83 7.12 12.70 -3.94
N GLN A 84 6.57 12.54 -2.73
CA GLN A 84 7.34 12.21 -1.53
C GLN A 84 6.75 10.99 -0.85
N LEU A 85 7.63 10.12 -0.40
CA LEU A 85 7.26 9.00 0.44
C LEU A 85 7.06 9.47 1.89
N PRO A 86 6.11 8.87 2.62
CA PRO A 86 5.95 9.17 4.03
C PRO A 86 7.20 8.72 4.79
N LYS A 87 7.63 9.56 5.75
CA LYS A 87 8.76 9.26 6.64
C LYS A 87 8.34 8.44 7.86
N GLN A 88 7.04 8.28 8.07
CA GLN A 88 6.48 7.57 9.20
C GLN A 88 5.36 6.65 8.75
N PHE A 89 5.22 5.56 9.48
CA PHE A 89 4.19 4.55 9.34
C PHE A 89 3.67 4.20 10.73
N ARG A 90 2.56 3.49 10.80
CA ARG A 90 2.04 2.98 12.07
C ARG A 90 1.68 1.51 12.00
N THR A 91 1.71 0.87 13.15
CA THR A 91 1.23 -0.49 13.35
C THR A 91 0.73 -0.63 14.79
N GLU A 92 -0.09 -1.64 15.04
CA GLU A 92 -0.53 -1.96 16.39
C GLU A 92 0.69 -2.32 17.27
N ASN A 93 0.66 -1.91 18.53
CA ASN A 93 1.74 -2.24 19.45
C ASN A 93 1.63 -3.71 19.90
N VAL A 94 2.34 -4.62 19.22
CA VAL A 94 2.33 -6.05 19.57
C VAL A 94 2.80 -6.40 20.99
N PHE A 95 3.43 -5.46 21.70
CA PHE A 95 3.94 -5.65 23.07
C PHE A 95 3.07 -5.00 24.15
N GLY A 96 1.90 -4.44 23.82
CA GLY A 96 1.03 -3.78 24.80
C GLY A 96 -0.15 -3.04 24.18
N SER A 97 -0.65 -2.02 24.87
CA SER A 97 -1.67 -1.13 24.34
C SER A 97 -1.09 -0.10 23.37
N GLY A 98 -1.98 0.54 22.63
CA GLY A 98 -1.67 1.66 21.77
C GLY A 98 -1.02 1.28 20.44
N TRP A 99 -0.35 2.27 19.87
CA TRP A 99 0.14 2.27 18.51
C TRP A 99 1.63 2.50 18.48
N ARG A 100 2.32 1.77 17.60
CA ARG A 100 3.73 1.99 17.32
C ARG A 100 3.88 2.82 16.05
N ILE A 101 4.48 4.00 16.20
CA ILE A 101 4.87 4.86 15.07
C ILE A 101 6.30 4.53 14.70
N VAL A 102 6.52 4.11 13.45
CA VAL A 102 7.81 3.65 12.93
C VAL A 102 8.33 4.67 11.92
N ASN A 103 9.61 5.05 12.02
CA ASN A 103 10.23 5.96 11.04
C ASN A 103 10.88 5.17 9.88
N ASP A 104 10.81 5.71 8.66
CA ASP A 104 11.60 5.22 7.52
C ASP A 104 13.10 5.42 7.84
N GLY A 105 13.86 4.32 7.93
CA GLY A 105 15.26 4.34 8.32
C GLY A 105 15.55 3.94 9.77
N GLY A 106 14.51 3.65 10.57
CA GLY A 106 14.64 3.00 11.87
C GLY A 106 14.21 3.85 13.07
N GLY A 107 14.06 3.17 14.21
CA GLY A 107 13.48 3.73 15.41
C GLY A 107 11.95 3.73 15.39
N SER A 108 11.36 3.70 16.59
CA SER A 108 9.91 3.78 16.75
C SER A 108 9.57 4.37 18.11
N LYS A 109 8.34 4.84 18.26
CA LYS A 109 7.77 5.25 19.54
C LYS A 109 6.38 4.65 19.70
N VAL A 110 6.00 4.38 20.93
CA VAL A 110 4.63 3.96 21.28
C VAL A 110 3.84 5.20 21.69
N VAL A 111 2.58 5.26 21.24
CA VAL A 111 1.59 6.26 21.66
C VAL A 111 0.30 5.52 22.02
N GLU A 112 -0.35 5.89 23.12
CA GLU A 112 -1.61 5.22 23.49
C GLU A 112 -2.74 5.59 22.53
N GLU A 113 -2.83 6.87 22.17
CA GLU A 113 -3.85 7.39 21.25
C GLU A 113 -3.18 8.07 20.06
N LEU A 114 -3.79 7.90 18.88
CA LEU A 114 -3.34 8.53 17.65
C LEU A 114 -3.94 9.94 17.53
N ASN A 115 -3.07 10.92 17.30
CA ASN A 115 -3.53 12.23 16.83
C ASN A 115 -3.94 12.18 15.34
N ASP A 116 -4.55 13.26 14.85
CA ASP A 116 -5.12 13.31 13.50
C ASP A 116 -4.08 13.15 12.37
N GLU A 117 -2.84 13.57 12.60
CA GLU A 117 -1.75 13.33 11.64
C GLU A 117 -1.30 11.87 11.67
N GLN A 118 -1.27 11.24 12.85
CA GLN A 118 -0.90 9.85 13.00
C GLN A 118 -1.96 8.90 12.41
N LYS A 119 -3.25 9.27 12.45
CA LYS A 119 -4.33 8.51 11.78
C LYS A 119 -4.16 8.46 10.26
N LYS A 120 -3.46 9.42 9.65
CA LYS A 120 -3.16 9.44 8.22
C LYS A 120 -1.93 8.59 7.86
N LEU A 121 -1.21 8.04 8.83
CA LEU A 121 -0.03 7.23 8.56
C LEU A 121 -0.43 5.86 8.02
N SER A 122 0.17 5.50 6.89
CA SER A 122 0.05 4.17 6.28
C SER A 122 0.53 3.05 7.21
N PRO A 123 0.03 1.81 7.02
CA PRO A 123 0.52 0.65 7.74
C PRO A 123 2.02 0.46 7.56
N TYR A 124 2.68 0.05 8.63
CA TYR A 124 4.05 -0.42 8.58
C TYR A 124 4.07 -1.92 8.23
N GLY A 125 4.74 -2.27 7.13
CA GLY A 125 4.91 -3.65 6.69
C GLY A 125 4.13 -3.99 5.42
N MET A 126 3.94 -5.30 5.22
CA MET A 126 3.30 -5.88 4.04
C MET A 126 1.94 -6.47 4.38
N TRP A 127 1.04 -6.44 3.40
CA TRP A 127 -0.17 -7.26 3.38
C TRP A 127 -0.10 -8.23 2.21
N ASN A 128 -0.67 -9.43 2.39
CA ASN A 128 -0.87 -10.34 1.28
C ASN A 128 -2.11 -9.92 0.45
N ILE A 129 -2.25 -10.47 -0.76
CA ILE A 129 -3.36 -10.12 -1.66
C ILE A 129 -4.74 -10.35 -0.99
N PRO A 130 -5.02 -11.51 -0.36
CA PRO A 130 -6.26 -11.71 0.38
C PRO A 130 -6.56 -10.63 1.43
N GLU A 131 -5.57 -10.25 2.24
CA GLU A 131 -5.69 -9.24 3.29
C GLU A 131 -5.98 -7.85 2.70
N ILE A 132 -5.33 -7.47 1.59
CA ILE A 132 -5.65 -6.23 0.88
C ILE A 132 -7.13 -6.25 0.47
N PHE A 133 -7.59 -7.31 -0.17
CA PHE A 133 -8.98 -7.39 -0.62
C PHE A 133 -9.99 -7.43 0.53
N GLU A 134 -9.69 -8.12 1.63
CA GLU A 134 -10.55 -8.15 2.81
C GLU A 134 -10.75 -6.74 3.38
N ASN A 135 -9.65 -6.01 3.59
CA ASN A 135 -9.68 -4.64 4.08
C ASN A 135 -10.44 -3.71 3.13
N LEU A 136 -10.13 -3.75 1.82
CA LEU A 136 -10.80 -2.93 0.83
C LEU A 136 -12.31 -3.23 0.74
N LYS A 137 -12.72 -4.51 0.78
CA LYS A 137 -14.14 -4.91 0.75
C LYS A 137 -14.90 -4.45 1.98
N ASN A 138 -14.25 -4.46 3.15
CA ASN A 138 -14.84 -4.01 4.40
C ASN A 138 -14.87 -2.48 4.55
N GLY A 139 -14.43 -1.74 3.53
CA GLY A 139 -14.39 -0.28 3.57
C GLY A 139 -13.33 0.26 4.53
N TRP A 140 -12.29 -0.53 4.82
CA TRP A 140 -11.18 -0.08 5.65
C TRP A 140 -10.49 1.11 4.99
N ARG A 141 -10.21 2.13 5.81
CA ARG A 141 -9.48 3.34 5.42
C ARG A 141 -8.56 3.76 6.56
N LEU A 142 -7.54 4.55 6.25
CA LEU A 142 -6.57 5.00 7.25
C LEU A 142 -7.26 5.73 8.41
N GLU A 143 -8.15 6.65 8.10
CA GLU A 143 -8.90 7.43 9.08
C GLU A 143 -9.76 6.59 10.03
N ASN A 144 -10.12 5.36 9.63
CA ASN A 144 -10.98 4.45 10.38
C ASN A 144 -10.23 3.31 11.07
N TRP A 145 -8.90 3.23 10.92
CA TRP A 145 -8.09 2.25 11.62
C TRP A 145 -7.75 2.78 13.02
N ILE A 146 -8.49 2.29 14.03
CA ILE A 146 -8.47 2.79 15.43
C ILE A 146 -8.41 1.61 16.40
#